data_AF-A0A527JTR7-F1
#
_entry.id   AF-A0A527JTR7-F1
#
_cell.length_a   1.000
_cell.length_b   1.000
_cell.length_c   1.000
_cell.angle_alpha   90.00
_cell.angle_beta   90.00
_cell.angle_gamma   90.00
#
_symmetry.space_group_name_H-M   'P 1'
#
loop_
_entity.id
_entity.type
_entity.pdbx_description
1 polymer ?
#
loop_
_entity_poly.entity_id
_entity_poly.type
_entity_poly.pdbx_seq_one_letter_code
_entity_poly.pdbx_strand_id
1 'polypeptide(L)' 'MATSRKITTGANDRPRDAPIGQTAEGLPDDSSQPIQADNEQIERVRKSLSRKPQERKRPAADE' A
#
# COMPACT_ATOMS: atom_id res chain seq x y z
N MET A 1 -19.95 2.09 -28.26
CA MET A 1 -19.41 2.87 -27.12
C MET A 1 -20.33 2.64 -25.93
N ALA A 2 -19.91 1.86 -24.92
CA ALA A 2 -20.74 1.63 -23.75
C ALA A 2 -20.81 2.92 -22.92
N THR A 3 -22.01 3.46 -22.72
CA THR A 3 -22.23 4.64 -21.88
C THR A 3 -21.75 4.36 -20.47
N SER A 4 -20.79 5.17 -20.02
CA SER A 4 -20.09 5.15 -18.73
C SER A 4 -21.00 5.47 -17.52
N ARG A 5 -22.20 4.90 -17.44
CA ARG A 5 -23.17 5.23 -16.39
C ARG A 5 -22.81 4.50 -15.09
N LYS A 6 -22.73 5.25 -13.99
CA LYS A 6 -22.54 4.70 -12.63
C LYS A 6 -23.74 3.80 -12.28
N ILE A 7 -23.48 2.58 -11.80
CA ILE A 7 -24.50 1.56 -11.56
C ILE A 7 -24.90 1.45 -10.07
N THR A 8 -24.22 2.16 -9.18
CA THR A 8 -24.45 2.12 -7.73
C THR A 8 -24.53 3.54 -7.14
N THR A 9 -25.10 3.63 -5.94
CA THR A 9 -25.15 4.85 -5.09
C THR A 9 -24.93 4.52 -3.61
N GLY A 10 -24.37 3.34 -3.29
CA GLY A 10 -24.19 2.88 -1.91
C GLY A 10 -23.18 3.70 -1.10
N ALA A 11 -23.17 3.55 0.22
CA ALA A 11 -22.32 4.34 1.12
C ALA A 11 -20.80 4.20 0.85
N ASN A 12 -20.37 3.04 0.32
CA ASN A 12 -18.96 2.77 -0.03
C ASN A 12 -18.63 3.10 -1.50
N ASP A 13 -19.55 3.75 -2.22
CA ASP A 13 -19.42 3.94 -3.65
C ASP A 13 -18.59 5.19 -3.99
N ARG A 14 -17.49 5.00 -4.74
CA ARG A 14 -16.59 6.08 -5.14
C ARG A 14 -17.05 6.71 -6.46
N PRO A 15 -16.94 8.04 -6.65
CA PRO A 15 -17.21 8.65 -7.95
C PRO A 15 -16.25 8.11 -9.02
N ARG A 16 -16.78 7.76 -10.19
CA ARG A 16 -16.02 7.14 -11.27
C ARG A 16 -14.90 8.04 -11.80
N ASP A 17 -15.19 9.32 -11.92
CA ASP A 17 -14.30 10.32 -12.51
C ASP A 17 -13.55 11.14 -11.45
N ALA A 18 -13.60 10.72 -10.17
CA ALA A 18 -12.83 11.37 -9.13
C ALA A 18 -11.36 10.93 -9.18
N PRO A 19 -10.40 11.86 -9.07
CA PRO A 19 -8.99 11.51 -9.02
C PRO A 19 -8.68 10.66 -7.77
N ILE A 20 -7.65 9.83 -7.87
CA ILE A 20 -7.09 9.07 -6.74
C ILE A 20 -5.94 9.87 -6.14
N GLY A 21 -5.61 9.67 -4.85
CA GLY A 21 -4.57 10.46 -4.17
C GLY A 21 -3.20 10.43 -4.87
N GLN A 22 -2.94 9.46 -5.75
CA GLN A 22 -1.73 9.37 -6.59
C GLN A 22 -1.80 10.18 -7.89
N THR A 23 -3.00 10.45 -8.42
CA THR A 23 -3.22 11.16 -9.70
C THR A 23 -3.96 12.49 -9.52
N ALA A 24 -4.35 12.82 -8.30
CA ALA A 24 -4.94 14.10 -7.95
C ALA A 24 -3.89 15.20 -8.07
N GLU A 25 -4.30 16.39 -8.48
CA GLU A 25 -3.44 17.56 -8.49
C GLU A 25 -3.02 17.91 -7.06
N GLY A 26 -1.77 18.39 -6.91
CA GLY A 26 -1.17 18.72 -5.63
C GLY A 26 -0.01 17.78 -5.26
N LEU A 27 0.77 18.19 -4.26
CA LEU A 27 1.78 17.31 -3.66
C LEU A 27 1.07 16.33 -2.72
N PRO A 28 1.58 15.10 -2.56
CA PRO A 28 1.17 14.22 -1.48
C PRO A 28 1.26 14.94 -0.14
N ASP A 29 0.29 14.68 0.74
CA ASP A 29 0.35 15.15 2.12
C ASP A 29 1.38 14.33 2.90
N ASP A 30 2.63 14.80 2.85
CA ASP A 30 3.77 14.19 3.56
C ASP A 30 3.98 14.83 4.95
N SER A 31 2.94 15.46 5.54
CA SER A 31 3.01 16.10 6.86
C SER A 31 3.15 15.13 8.04
N SER A 32 3.21 13.82 7.76
CA SER A 32 3.39 12.78 8.76
C SER A 32 4.67 12.97 9.58
N GLN A 33 4.63 12.57 10.85
CA GLN A 33 5.82 12.63 11.70
C GLN A 33 6.88 11.63 11.21
N PRO A 34 8.16 12.02 11.18
CA PRO A 34 9.24 11.08 10.91
C PRO A 34 9.23 9.94 11.92
N ILE A 35 9.52 8.73 11.44
CA ILE A 35 9.67 7.55 12.31
C ILE A 35 10.86 7.81 13.25
N GLN A 36 10.57 7.90 14.55
CA GLN A 36 11.60 7.91 15.58
C GLN A 36 12.02 6.46 15.83
N ALA A 37 13.25 6.13 15.46
CA ALA A 37 13.83 4.81 15.70
C ALA A 37 14.92 4.92 16.77
N ASP A 38 14.78 4.15 17.85
CA ASP A 38 15.86 3.99 18.82
C ASP A 38 16.97 3.06 18.29
N ASN A 39 18.11 3.05 18.98
CA ASN A 39 19.27 2.25 18.56
C ASN A 39 18.96 0.74 18.55
N GLU A 40 18.09 0.26 19.42
CA GLU A 40 17.73 -1.16 19.50
C GLU A 40 16.87 -1.60 18.30
N GLN A 41 15.94 -0.75 17.89
CA GLN A 41 15.11 -0.93 16.70
C GLN A 41 15.96 -0.94 15.44
N ILE A 42 16.94 -0.03 15.34
CA ILE A 42 17.87 0.04 14.21
C ILE A 42 18.66 -1.28 14.08
N GLU A 43 19.23 -1.78 15.18
CA GLU A 43 19.99 -3.04 15.18
C GLU A 43 19.11 -4.25 14.84
N ARG A 44 17.87 -4.27 15.33
CA ARG A 44 16.89 -5.32 14.98
C ARG A 44 16.58 -5.35 13.49
N VAL A 45 16.33 -4.19 12.89
CA VAL A 45 16.05 -4.06 11.45
C VAL A 45 17.27 -4.45 10.64
N ARG A 46 18.47 -3.99 11.03
CA ARG A 46 19.74 -4.36 10.38
C ARG A 46 19.92 -5.87 10.32
N LYS A 47 19.69 -6.57 11.44
CA LYS A 47 19.75 -8.04 11.51
C LYS A 47 18.67 -8.73 10.68
N SER A 48 17.49 -8.12 10.52
CA SER A 48 16.41 -8.64 9.67
C SER A 48 16.79 -8.55 8.19
N LEU A 49 17.32 -7.41 7.77
CA LEU A 49 17.72 -7.15 6.38
C LEU A 49 18.97 -7.94 5.95
N SER A 50 19.88 -8.21 6.87
CA SER A 50 21.08 -9.01 6.59
C SER A 50 20.80 -10.51 6.47
N ARG A 51 19.59 -10.97 6.81
CA ARG A 51 19.21 -12.37 6.59
C ARG A 51 19.05 -12.58 5.09
N LYS A 52 19.67 -13.64 4.56
CA LYS A 52 19.42 -14.09 3.19
C LYS A 52 17.90 -14.23 3.00
N PRO A 53 17.34 -13.88 1.82
CA PRO A 53 15.92 -14.08 1.55
C PRO A 53 15.59 -15.52 1.90
N GLN A 54 14.77 -15.72 2.93
CA GLN A 54 14.27 -17.05 3.18
C GLN A 54 13.35 -17.34 2.01
N GLU A 55 13.72 -18.33 1.18
CA GLU A 55 12.84 -18.89 0.17
C GLU A 55 11.52 -19.21 0.88
N ARG A 56 10.52 -18.36 0.68
CA ARG A 56 9.14 -18.68 1.03
C ARG A 56 8.71 -19.75 0.04
N LYS A 57 9.05 -21.01 0.33
CA LYS A 57 8.45 -22.13 -0.37
C LYS A 57 6.95 -22.06 -0.10
N ARG A 58 6.18 -21.65 -1.10
CA ARG A 58 4.74 -21.87 -1.08
C ARG A 58 4.55 -23.37 -0.93
N PRO A 59 3.77 -23.87 0.05
CA PRO A 59 3.41 -25.27 0.05
C PRO A 59 2.76 -25.58 -1.31
N ALA A 60 3.17 -26.70 -1.92
CA ALA A 60 2.52 -27.16 -3.14
C ALA A 60 1.02 -27.26 -2.85
N ALA A 61 0.20 -26.67 -3.72
CA ALA A 61 -1.22 -26.95 -3.70
C ALA A 61 -1.36 -28.43 -4.07
N ASP A 62 -1.85 -29.25 -3.14
CA ASP A 62 -2.28 -30.61 -3.44
C ASP A 62 -3.42 -30.50 -4.49
N GLU A 63 -3.24 -31.17 -5.63
CA GLU A 63 -4.26 -31.35 -6.69
C GLU A 63 -5.28 -32.42 -6.32
#